data_AF-A0A087MEZ0-F1
#
_entry.id   AF-A0A087MEZ0-F1
#
_cell.length_a   1.000
_cell.length_b   1.000
_cell.length_c   1.000
_cell.angle_alpha   90.00
_cell.angle_beta   90.00
_cell.angle_gamma   90.00
#
_symmetry.space_group_name_H-M   'P 1'
#
loop_
_entity.id
_entity.type
_entity.pdbx_description
1 polymer ?
#
loop_
_entity_poly.entity_id
_entity_poly.type
_entity_poly.pdbx_seq_one_letter_code
_entity_poly.pdbx_strand_id
1 'polypeptide(L)'
;MQTWFEEYKTIIIFLHIISAVVWVGGMIAIKFAVHPVIQSIEEPKIKLGKTLHIVGRLFNLVMPFIALSFICALLIIKGVGYTGGFIHLKEAIWTIMTLNYTYMYIKRILAQKSFDLGDFASAKEHMRLLPTILLPINIVLGIVAIFLGVMLRG
;
A
#
# COMPACT_ATOMS: atom_id res chain seq x y z
N MET A 1 10.36 -27.79 7.74
CA MET A 1 9.66 -26.54 7.35
C MET A 1 8.15 -26.72 7.41
N GLN A 2 7.62 -27.81 6.86
CA GLN A 2 6.17 -28.07 6.82
C GLN A 2 5.54 -28.27 8.21
N THR A 3 6.20 -29.02 9.10
CA THR A 3 5.77 -29.20 10.51
C THR A 3 5.71 -27.88 11.29
N TRP A 4 6.74 -27.04 11.16
CA TRP A 4 6.78 -25.71 11.76
C TRP A 4 5.67 -24.79 11.19
N PHE A 5 5.44 -24.84 9.87
CA PHE A 5 4.38 -24.05 9.26
C PHE A 5 3.01 -24.45 9.80
N GLU A 6 2.70 -25.75 9.91
CA GLU A 6 1.41 -26.19 10.46
C GLU A 6 1.20 -25.74 11.91
N GLU A 7 2.26 -25.70 12.73
CA GLU A 7 2.20 -25.20 14.11
C GLU A 7 1.86 -23.70 14.18
N TYR A 8 2.43 -22.88 13.29
CA TYR A 8 2.26 -21.43 13.28
C TYR A 8 1.34 -20.90 12.17
N LYS A 9 0.64 -21.78 11.45
CA LYS A 9 -0.17 -21.45 10.27
C LYS A 9 -1.18 -20.36 10.55
N THR A 10 -1.89 -20.48 11.67
CA THR A 10 -2.93 -19.52 12.08
C THR A 10 -2.36 -18.11 12.25
N ILE A 11 -1.24 -17.98 12.96
CA ILE A 11 -0.64 -16.66 13.21
C ILE A 11 -0.02 -16.07 11.94
N ILE A 12 0.63 -16.88 11.09
CA ILE A 12 1.20 -16.43 9.81
C ILE A 12 0.10 -15.90 8.89
N ILE A 13 -1.00 -16.65 8.77
CA ILE A 13 -2.15 -16.26 7.96
C ILE A 13 -2.81 -15.00 8.53
N PHE A 14 -2.97 -14.90 9.86
CA PHE A 14 -3.49 -13.71 10.51
C PHE A 14 -2.62 -12.47 10.22
N LEU A 15 -1.31 -12.58 10.40
CA LEU A 15 -0.35 -11.50 10.13
C LEU A 15 -0.37 -11.06 8.66
N HIS A 16 -0.53 -12.00 7.73
CA HIS A 16 -0.71 -11.68 6.31
C HIS A 16 -2.00 -10.88 6.04
N ILE A 17 -3.13 -11.31 6.62
CA ILE A 17 -4.43 -10.63 6.42
C ILE A 17 -4.41 -9.24 7.04
N ILE A 18 -3.99 -9.11 8.30
CA ILE A 18 -3.98 -7.81 8.98
C ILE A 18 -3.06 -6.83 8.26
N SER A 19 -1.95 -7.30 7.68
CA SER A 19 -1.08 -6.49 6.85
C SER A 19 -1.78 -5.96 5.59
N ALA A 20 -2.53 -6.81 4.90
CA ALA A 20 -3.33 -6.40 3.74
C ALA A 20 -4.44 -5.42 4.14
N VAL A 21 -5.09 -5.63 5.30
CA VAL A 21 -6.12 -4.73 5.85
C VAL A 21 -5.54 -3.35 6.15
N VAL A 22 -4.40 -3.28 6.84
CA VAL A 22 -3.76 -1.99 7.17
C VAL A 22 -3.32 -1.26 5.89
N TRP A 23 -2.76 -1.99 4.92
CA TRP A 23 -2.28 -1.38 3.68
C TRP A 23 -3.43 -0.89 2.80
N VAL A 24 -4.35 -1.77 2.41
CA VAL A 24 -5.46 -1.42 1.50
C VAL A 24 -6.47 -0.53 2.21
N GLY A 25 -6.83 -0.85 3.46
CA GLY A 25 -7.73 -0.05 4.28
C GLY A 25 -7.18 1.35 4.56
N GLY A 26 -5.89 1.50 4.81
CA GLY A 26 -5.25 2.81 4.98
C GLY A 26 -5.33 3.69 3.73
N MET A 27 -5.14 3.10 2.53
CA MET A 27 -5.30 3.82 1.27
C MET A 27 -6.76 4.23 1.01
N ILE A 28 -7.72 3.35 1.32
CA ILE A 28 -9.16 3.63 1.23
C ILE A 28 -9.53 4.78 2.18
N ALA A 29 -9.09 4.73 3.44
CA ALA A 29 -9.34 5.78 4.42
C ALA A 29 -8.81 7.14 3.95
N ILE A 30 -7.58 7.18 3.40
CA ILE A 30 -7.06 8.41 2.81
C ILE A 30 -7.92 8.88 1.64
N LYS A 31 -8.28 8.00 0.70
CA LYS A 31 -8.99 8.40 -0.51
C LYS A 31 -10.40 8.92 -0.22
N PHE A 32 -11.13 8.28 0.68
CA PHE A 32 -12.55 8.54 0.87
C PHE A 32 -12.89 9.37 2.10
N ALA A 33 -12.07 9.31 3.17
CA ALA A 33 -12.32 10.11 4.37
C ALA A 33 -11.43 11.36 4.41
N VAL A 34 -10.12 11.21 4.14
CA VAL A 34 -9.17 12.32 4.34
C VAL A 34 -9.09 13.26 3.14
N HIS A 35 -9.08 12.72 1.92
CA HIS A 35 -8.92 13.51 0.71
C HIS A 35 -10.02 14.57 0.53
N PRO A 36 -11.32 14.29 0.77
CA PRO A 36 -12.37 15.32 0.70
C PRO A 36 -12.14 16.48 1.67
N VAL A 37 -11.73 16.18 2.91
CA VAL A 37 -11.41 17.21 3.92
C VAL A 37 -10.19 18.04 3.51
N ILE A 38 -9.20 17.42 2.86
CA ILE A 38 -8.06 18.16 2.30
C ILE A 38 -8.49 19.05 1.13
N GLN A 39 -9.50 18.65 0.35
CA GLN A 39 -9.99 19.48 -0.75
C GLN A 39 -10.64 20.78 -0.29
N SER A 40 -11.24 20.81 0.91
CA SER A 40 -11.88 22.01 1.47
C SER A 40 -10.89 23.06 2.00
N ILE A 41 -9.58 22.78 2.02
CA ILE A 41 -8.56 23.76 2.37
C ILE A 41 -8.34 24.70 1.18
N GLU A 42 -8.65 25.99 1.36
CA GLU A 42 -8.53 27.00 0.30
C GLU A 42 -7.07 27.38 0.02
N GLU A 43 -6.27 27.56 1.08
CA GLU A 43 -4.88 28.01 0.95
C GLU A 43 -4.00 26.90 0.34
N PRO A 44 -3.46 27.07 -0.89
CA PRO A 44 -2.79 25.98 -1.61
C PRO A 44 -1.53 25.46 -0.91
N LYS A 45 -0.79 26.35 -0.25
CA LYS A 45 0.43 26.01 0.49
C LYS A 45 0.12 25.13 1.71
N ILE A 46 -0.91 25.49 2.48
CA ILE A 46 -1.37 24.68 3.62
C ILE A 46 -1.90 23.33 3.12
N LYS A 47 -2.71 23.34 2.07
CA LYS A 47 -3.26 22.11 1.45
C LYS A 47 -2.16 21.13 1.05
N LEU A 48 -1.14 21.61 0.34
CA LEU A 48 0.00 20.80 -0.11
C LEU A 48 0.80 20.26 1.09
N GLY A 49 1.14 21.12 2.07
CA GLY A 49 1.88 20.71 3.26
C GLY A 49 1.13 19.66 4.09
N LYS A 50 -0.17 19.83 4.30
CA LYS A 50 -1.01 18.84 5.01
C LYS A 50 -1.11 17.53 4.24
N THR A 51 -1.23 17.59 2.91
CA THR A 51 -1.21 16.39 2.06
C THR A 51 0.09 15.62 2.21
N LEU A 52 1.25 16.30 2.13
CA LEU A 52 2.57 15.68 2.27
C LEU A 52 2.77 15.02 3.65
N HIS A 53 2.31 15.70 4.70
CA HIS A 53 2.40 15.19 6.07
C HIS A 53 1.53 13.94 6.26
N ILE A 54 0.27 13.98 5.81
CA ILE A 54 -0.66 12.86 5.92
C ILE A 54 -0.17 11.64 5.12
N VAL A 55 0.20 11.86 3.84
CA VAL A 55 0.70 10.78 2.98
C VAL A 55 1.99 10.19 3.53
N GLY A 56 2.89 11.03 4.06
CA GLY A 56 4.12 10.56 4.71
C GLY A 56 3.84 9.67 5.92
N ARG A 57 2.89 10.05 6.79
CA ARG A 57 2.49 9.23 7.93
C ARG A 57 1.86 7.91 7.51
N LEU A 58 0.98 7.91 6.50
CA LEU A 58 0.41 6.66 5.98
C LEU A 58 1.52 5.76 5.43
N PHE A 59 2.41 6.29 4.60
CA PHE A 59 3.47 5.50 3.98
C PHE A 59 4.40 4.87 5.02
N ASN A 60 4.85 5.64 6.01
CA ASN A 60 5.65 5.11 7.10
C ASN A 60 4.91 4.05 7.93
N LEU A 61 3.58 4.18 8.09
CA LEU A 61 2.76 3.19 8.76
C LEU A 61 2.63 1.90 7.93
N VAL A 62 2.36 1.98 6.63
CA VAL A 62 2.07 0.79 5.80
C VAL A 62 3.34 0.05 5.38
N MET A 63 4.49 0.72 5.24
CA MET A 63 5.75 0.10 4.83
C MET A 63 6.12 -1.17 5.59
N PRO A 64 6.11 -1.21 6.95
CA PRO A 64 6.38 -2.45 7.68
C PRO A 64 5.35 -3.55 7.41
N PHE A 65 4.07 -3.21 7.17
CA PHE A 65 3.04 -4.19 6.84
C PHE A 65 3.19 -4.74 5.42
N ILE A 66 3.67 -3.95 4.46
CA ILE A 66 4.01 -4.45 3.11
C ILE A 66 5.11 -5.52 3.22
N ALA A 67 6.17 -5.22 3.97
CA ALA A 67 7.27 -6.16 4.19
C ALA A 67 6.81 -7.42 4.96
N LEU A 68 6.02 -7.24 6.02
CA LEU A 68 5.46 -8.35 6.80
C LEU A 68 4.57 -9.24 5.93
N SER A 69 3.68 -8.64 5.13
CA SER A 69 2.82 -9.37 4.20
C SER A 69 3.63 -10.21 3.21
N PHE A 70 4.75 -9.67 2.70
CA PHE A 70 5.64 -10.38 1.79
C PHE A 70 6.29 -11.60 2.46
N ILE A 71 6.84 -11.42 3.67
CA ILE A 71 7.45 -12.51 4.43
C ILE A 71 6.42 -13.61 4.69
N CYS A 72 5.21 -13.26 5.15
CA CYS A 72 4.16 -14.24 5.38
C CYS A 72 3.74 -14.95 4.08
N ALA A 73 3.69 -14.25 2.94
CA ALA A 73 3.37 -14.86 1.66
C ALA A 73 4.39 -15.95 1.27
N LEU A 74 5.69 -15.67 1.41
CA LEU A 74 6.75 -16.65 1.13
C LEU A 74 6.65 -17.88 2.06
N LEU A 75 6.33 -17.67 3.33
CA LEU A 75 6.13 -18.78 4.29
C LEU A 75 4.92 -19.63 3.92
N ILE A 76 3.81 -19.02 3.50
CA ILE A 76 2.59 -19.73 3.09
C ILE A 76 2.85 -20.56 1.82
N ILE A 77 3.50 -19.98 0.81
CA ILE A 77 3.79 -20.67 -0.45
C ILE A 77 4.68 -21.90 -0.20
N LYS A 78 5.76 -21.73 0.59
CA LYS A 78 6.66 -22.84 0.94
C LYS A 78 6.02 -23.87 1.87
N GLY A 79 5.14 -23.43 2.78
CA GLY A 79 4.49 -24.30 3.77
C GLY A 79 3.38 -25.17 3.17
N VAL A 80 2.54 -24.59 2.30
CA VAL A 80 1.41 -25.29 1.71
C VAL A 80 1.81 -26.08 0.44
N GLY A 81 2.93 -25.74 -0.22
CA GLY A 81 3.35 -26.41 -1.46
C GLY A 81 2.42 -26.13 -2.64
N TYR A 82 1.77 -24.99 -2.58
CA TYR A 82 0.71 -24.55 -3.48
C TYR A 82 1.24 -24.35 -4.91
N THR A 83 0.67 -25.06 -5.90
CA THR A 83 1.04 -24.97 -7.32
C THR A 83 -0.20 -24.66 -8.16
N GLY A 84 -0.35 -23.43 -8.65
CA GLY A 84 -1.52 -23.03 -9.44
C GLY A 84 -1.44 -21.61 -9.98
N GLY A 85 -2.09 -21.35 -11.12
CA GLY A 85 -2.00 -20.07 -11.83
C GLY A 85 -2.50 -18.85 -11.04
N PHE A 86 -3.47 -19.04 -10.15
CA PHE A 86 -4.00 -17.97 -9.29
C PHE A 86 -2.96 -17.40 -8.32
N ILE A 87 -1.96 -18.19 -7.94
CA ILE A 87 -0.90 -17.76 -7.01
C ILE A 87 0.05 -16.82 -7.73
N HIS A 88 0.50 -17.20 -8.92
CA HIS A 88 1.33 -16.35 -9.76
C HIS A 88 0.62 -15.04 -10.12
N LEU A 89 -0.70 -15.08 -10.37
CA LEU A 89 -1.48 -13.87 -10.59
C LEU A 89 -1.50 -12.97 -9.34
N LYS A 90 -1.75 -13.53 -8.15
CA LYS A 90 -1.74 -12.77 -6.89
C LYS A 90 -0.36 -12.17 -6.61
N GLU A 91 0.72 -12.92 -6.85
CA GLU A 91 2.09 -12.45 -6.71
C GLU A 91 2.42 -11.33 -7.69
N ALA A 92 1.98 -11.44 -8.95
CA ALA A 92 2.14 -10.38 -9.94
C ALA A 92 1.43 -9.10 -9.52
N ILE A 93 0.17 -9.20 -9.06
CA ILE A 93 -0.58 -8.04 -8.55
C ILE A 93 0.15 -7.40 -7.37
N TRP A 94 0.56 -8.20 -6.38
CA TRP A 94 1.29 -7.70 -5.22
C TRP A 94 2.61 -7.00 -5.62
N THR A 95 3.32 -7.55 -6.60
CA THR A 95 4.57 -6.96 -7.12
C THR A 95 4.30 -5.61 -7.77
N ILE A 96 3.30 -5.54 -8.65
CA ILE A 96 2.88 -4.28 -9.30
C ILE A 96 2.49 -3.23 -8.25
N MET A 97 1.72 -3.64 -7.24
CA MET A 97 1.32 -2.75 -6.15
C MET A 97 2.49 -2.21 -5.34
N THR A 98 3.48 -3.06 -5.07
CA THR A 98 4.68 -2.70 -4.32
C THR A 98 5.57 -1.75 -5.13
N LEU A 99 5.71 -1.97 -6.43
CA LEU A 99 6.40 -1.05 -7.33
C LEU A 99 5.71 0.31 -7.41
N ASN A 100 4.37 0.32 -7.56
CA ASN A 100 3.58 1.55 -7.56
C ASN A 100 3.71 2.29 -6.21
N TYR A 101 3.64 1.57 -5.09
CA TYR A 101 3.90 2.14 -3.76
C TYR A 101 5.29 2.77 -3.66
N THR A 102 6.32 2.06 -4.13
CA THR A 102 7.71 2.53 -4.09
C THR A 102 7.88 3.80 -4.92
N TYR A 103 7.28 3.85 -6.12
CA TYR A 103 7.26 5.05 -6.95
C TYR A 103 6.55 6.23 -6.25
N MET A 104 5.39 5.99 -5.64
CA MET A 104 4.69 7.01 -4.84
C MET A 104 5.55 7.51 -3.68
N TYR A 105 6.26 6.61 -2.98
CA TYR A 105 7.12 6.93 -1.85
C TYR A 105 8.26 7.86 -2.26
N ILE A 106 8.94 7.53 -3.37
CA ILE A 106 10.01 8.35 -3.95
C ILE A 106 9.47 9.73 -4.35
N LYS A 107 8.34 9.78 -5.07
CA LYS A 107 7.72 11.05 -5.47
C LYS A 107 7.35 11.92 -4.26
N ARG A 108 6.85 11.32 -3.19
CA ARG A 108 6.56 12.03 -1.94
C ARG A 108 7.82 12.60 -1.29
N ILE A 109 8.95 11.87 -1.30
CA ILE A 109 10.23 12.38 -0.77
C ILE A 109 10.71 13.58 -1.59
N LEU A 110 10.67 13.47 -2.92
CA LEU A 110 11.05 14.57 -3.80
C LEU A 110 10.15 15.78 -3.58
N ALA A 111 8.84 15.56 -3.46
CA ALA A 111 7.88 16.62 -3.17
C ALA A 111 8.12 17.31 -1.82
N GLN A 112 8.43 16.53 -0.77
CA GLN A 112 8.77 17.07 0.54
C GLN A 112 10.04 17.93 0.45
N LYS A 113 11.08 17.45 -0.22
CA LYS A 113 12.32 18.20 -0.42
C LYS A 113 12.08 19.53 -1.14
N SER A 114 11.30 19.53 -2.24
CA SER A 114 10.94 20.77 -2.94
C SER A 114 10.13 21.72 -2.06
N PHE A 115 9.19 21.19 -1.26
CA PHE A 115 8.39 21.99 -0.34
C PHE A 115 9.24 22.67 0.74
N ASP A 116 10.21 21.94 1.32
CA ASP A 116 11.11 22.45 2.36
C ASP A 116 12.06 23.52 1.81
N LEU A 117 12.41 23.46 0.53
CA LEU A 117 13.20 24.47 -0.18
C LEU A 117 12.37 25.69 -0.64
N GLY A 118 11.05 25.69 -0.42
CA GLY A 118 10.14 26.75 -0.86
C GLY A 118 9.71 26.66 -2.33
N ASP A 119 10.11 25.62 -3.06
CA ASP A 119 9.67 25.35 -4.43
C ASP A 119 8.33 24.60 -4.43
N PHE A 120 7.25 25.35 -4.21
CA PHE A 120 5.90 24.80 -4.14
C PHE A 120 5.37 24.29 -5.50
N ALA A 121 5.88 24.82 -6.62
CA ALA A 121 5.47 24.41 -7.95
C ALA A 121 5.94 22.98 -8.24
N SER A 122 7.24 22.70 -8.03
CA SER A 122 7.80 21.36 -8.20
C SER A 122 7.21 20.36 -7.20
N ALA A 123 7.00 20.79 -5.94
CA ALA A 123 6.37 19.96 -4.92
C ALA A 123 4.95 19.53 -5.33
N LYS A 124 4.16 20.44 -5.90
CA LYS A 124 2.82 20.14 -6.43
C LYS A 124 2.87 19.18 -7.61
N GLU A 125 3.81 19.36 -8.54
CA GLU A 125 3.94 18.50 -9.71
C GLU A 125 4.30 17.06 -9.33
N HIS A 126 5.24 16.88 -8.40
CA HIS A 126 5.58 15.56 -7.87
C HIS A 126 4.39 14.84 -7.22
N MET A 127 3.45 15.58 -6.63
CA MET A 127 2.26 15.02 -5.99
C MET A 127 1.05 14.87 -6.92
N ARG A 128 1.10 15.39 -8.16
CA ARG A 128 -0.06 15.49 -9.07
C ARG A 128 -0.75 14.16 -9.32
N LEU A 129 0.02 13.10 -9.55
CA LEU A 129 -0.48 11.77 -9.93
C LEU A 129 -0.88 10.91 -8.72
N LEU A 130 -0.38 11.25 -7.53
CA LEU A 130 -0.48 10.38 -6.34
C LEU A 130 -1.93 10.17 -5.89
N PRO A 131 -2.73 11.22 -5.58
CA PRO A 131 -4.11 11.04 -5.13
C PRO A 131 -5.11 10.74 -6.26
N THR A 132 -4.75 11.05 -7.51
CA THR A 132 -5.66 10.99 -8.67
C THR A 132 -5.58 9.67 -9.41
N ILE A 133 -4.39 9.06 -9.52
CA ILE A 133 -4.15 7.88 -10.34
C ILE A 133 -3.50 6.76 -9.53
N LEU A 134 -2.34 7.02 -8.93
CA LEU A 134 -1.49 5.97 -8.35
C LEU A 134 -2.16 5.31 -7.14
N LEU A 135 -2.73 6.10 -6.24
CA LEU A 135 -3.43 5.59 -5.05
C LEU A 135 -4.70 4.81 -5.41
N PRO A 136 -5.63 5.32 -6.26
CA PRO A 136 -6.79 4.55 -6.72
C PRO A 136 -6.43 3.22 -7.40
N ILE A 137 -5.42 3.20 -8.27
CA ILE A 137 -4.96 1.96 -8.91
C ILE A 137 -4.52 0.93 -7.85
N ASN A 138 -3.74 1.37 -6.85
CA ASN A 138 -3.31 0.47 -5.78
C ASN A 138 -4.48 -0.05 -4.93
N ILE A 139 -5.52 0.76 -4.72
CA ILE A 139 -6.72 0.31 -4.01
C ILE A 139 -7.43 -0.79 -4.80
N VAL A 140 -7.65 -0.59 -6.09
CA VAL A 140 -8.32 -1.59 -6.96
C VAL A 140 -7.52 -2.88 -7.00
N LEU A 141 -6.22 -2.80 -7.26
CA LEU A 141 -5.32 -3.96 -7.26
C LEU A 141 -5.34 -4.69 -5.90
N GLY A 142 -5.36 -3.93 -4.79
CA GLY A 142 -5.42 -4.49 -3.44
C GLY A 142 -6.71 -5.25 -3.17
N ILE A 143 -7.86 -4.71 -3.58
CA ILE A 143 -9.16 -5.39 -3.45
C ILE A 143 -9.16 -6.68 -4.26
N VAL A 144 -8.68 -6.64 -5.50
CA VAL A 144 -8.57 -7.85 -6.36
C VAL A 144 -7.64 -8.89 -5.72
N ALA A 145 -6.48 -8.47 -5.19
CA ALA A 145 -5.54 -9.37 -4.51
C ALA A 145 -6.15 -10.03 -3.25
N ILE A 146 -6.95 -9.28 -2.48
CA ILE A 146 -7.67 -9.80 -1.32
C ILE A 146 -8.71 -10.83 -1.77
N PHE A 147 -9.49 -10.52 -2.81
CA PHE A 147 -10.48 -11.45 -3.37
C PHE A 147 -9.85 -12.77 -3.85
N LEU A 148 -8.75 -12.69 -4.61
CA LEU A 148 -7.99 -13.87 -5.01
C LEU A 148 -7.44 -14.64 -3.80
N GLY A 149 -7.04 -13.94 -2.75
CA GLY A 149 -6.61 -14.55 -1.49
C GLY A 149 -7.71 -15.32 -0.76
N VAL A 150 -8.98 -14.93 -0.91
CA VAL A 150 -10.14 -15.66 -0.40
C VAL A 150 -10.42 -16.90 -1.25
N MET A 151 -10.39 -16.76 -2.58
CA MET A 151 -10.61 -17.87 -3.52
C MET A 151 -9.59 -18.99 -3.35
N LEU A 152 -8.36 -18.68 -2.95
CA LEU A 152 -7.32 -19.68 -2.68
C LEU A 152 -7.53 -20.47 -1.38
N ARG A 153 -8.48 -20.10 -0.51
CA ARG A 153 -8.71 -20.76 0.78
C ARG A 153 -9.87 -21.76 0.80
N GLY A 154 -10.72 -21.75 -0.24
CA GLY A 154 -11.75 -22.77 -0.47
C GLY A 154 -11.24 -23.82 -1.44
#